data_AF-A0A8D9BD64-F1
#
_entry.id   AF-A0A8D9BD64-F1
#
_cell.length_a   1.000
_cell.length_b   1.000
_cell.length_c   1.000
_cell.angle_alpha   90.00
_cell.angle_beta   90.00
_cell.angle_gamma   90.00
#
_symmetry.space_group_name_H-M   'P 1'
#
loop_
_entity.id
_entity.type
_entity.pdbx_description
1 polymer ?
#
loop_
_entity_poly.entity_id
_entity_poly.type
_entity_poly.pdbx_seq_one_letter_code
_entity_poly.pdbx_strand_id
1 'polypeptide(L)'
;MSHGADQNMSEKSWLNKLETIHIQRCDMNKLIMNYLVTEGFREAAEKFQLESGITPSLDLNTMENRIKIRDAIQNGCIQEATALVNELYPELLDNDRYLYFQLQQLHLIELIRNNKIEEALHFAQEQLSEAGESDPVILHELERTMALLAFEEPTKSPFGDLLNQAHRQKVRSTCSTRHIGRRWQVN
;
A
#
# COMPACT_ATOMS: atom_id res chain seq x y z
N MET A 1 -29.41 -13.10 25.81
CA MET A 1 -30.74 -12.65 25.34
C MET A 1 -30.57 -11.29 24.68
N SER A 2 -30.94 -11.25 23.40
CA SER A 2 -31.09 -10.10 22.48
C SER A 2 -30.14 -8.90 22.59
N HIS A 3 -29.12 -8.90 21.72
CA HIS A 3 -28.77 -7.67 20.99
C HIS A 3 -29.96 -7.30 20.09
N GLY A 4 -30.86 -6.48 20.63
CA GLY A 4 -31.94 -5.87 19.88
C GLY A 4 -31.38 -4.66 19.15
N ALA A 5 -31.37 -4.74 17.83
CA ALA A 5 -31.07 -3.61 16.97
C ALA A 5 -32.10 -2.49 17.20
N ASP A 6 -31.64 -1.29 17.55
CA ASP A 6 -32.46 -0.08 17.41
C ASP A 6 -32.55 0.30 15.92
N GLN A 7 -33.23 -0.55 15.15
CA GLN A 7 -33.68 -0.28 13.79
C GLN A 7 -34.99 0.53 13.85
N ASN A 8 -34.90 1.80 14.24
CA ASN A 8 -35.81 2.88 13.80
C ASN A 8 -35.43 4.20 14.48
N MET A 9 -34.19 4.65 14.33
CA MET A 9 -33.89 6.04 14.66
C MET A 9 -34.52 6.91 13.57
N SER A 10 -35.61 7.61 13.92
CA SER A 10 -36.28 8.56 13.05
C SER A 10 -35.26 9.59 12.53
N GLU A 11 -35.40 10.01 11.27
CA GLU A 11 -34.56 11.04 10.63
C GLU A 11 -34.39 12.28 11.52
N LYS A 12 -35.47 12.71 12.19
CA LYS A 12 -35.45 13.83 13.16
C LYS A 12 -34.59 13.56 14.39
N SER A 13 -34.61 12.33 14.91
CA SER A 13 -33.78 11.93 16.04
C SER A 13 -32.30 11.82 15.67
N TRP A 14 -31.99 11.43 14.43
CA TRP A 14 -30.63 11.43 13.89
C TRP A 14 -30.11 12.87 13.72
N LEU A 15 -30.92 13.75 13.12
CA LEU A 15 -30.56 15.16 12.92
C LEU A 15 -30.31 15.88 14.24
N ASN A 16 -31.17 15.69 15.24
CA ASN A 16 -30.95 16.27 16.58
C ASN A 16 -29.63 15.78 17.21
N LYS A 17 -29.28 14.49 17.06
CA LYS A 17 -27.99 13.97 17.54
C LYS A 17 -26.83 14.58 16.76
N LEU A 18 -26.97 14.75 15.45
CA LEU A 18 -25.95 15.34 14.61
C LEU A 18 -25.68 16.81 14.98
N GLU A 19 -26.73 17.58 15.27
CA GLU A 19 -26.63 18.96 15.75
C GLU A 19 -25.94 19.06 17.12
N THR A 20 -26.08 18.05 17.98
CA THR A 20 -25.36 18.01 19.26
C THR A 20 -23.88 17.64 19.14
N ILE A 21 -23.43 17.10 18.00
CA ILE A 21 -22.02 16.76 17.80
C ILE A 21 -21.26 18.02 17.38
N HIS A 22 -20.52 18.59 18.33
CA HIS A 22 -19.67 19.73 18.06
C HIS A 22 -18.25 19.28 17.72
N ILE A 23 -17.89 19.31 16.43
CA ILE A 23 -16.53 19.01 15.97
C ILE A 23 -15.70 20.29 16.08
N GLN A 24 -14.65 20.26 16.89
CA GLN A 24 -13.75 21.40 17.01
C GLN A 24 -12.97 21.61 15.72
N ARG A 25 -12.77 22.88 15.33
CA ARG A 25 -11.96 23.22 14.15
C ARG A 25 -10.53 22.67 14.24
N CYS A 26 -9.96 22.61 15.45
CA CYS A 26 -8.63 22.04 15.64
C CYS A 26 -8.58 20.55 15.29
N ASP A 27 -9.63 19.78 15.58
CA ASP A 27 -9.69 18.35 15.28
C ASP A 27 -9.89 18.10 13.79
N MET A 28 -10.69 18.93 13.11
CA MET A 28 -10.79 18.90 11.64
C MET A 28 -9.45 19.24 11.00
N ASN A 29 -8.75 20.28 11.47
CA ASN A 29 -7.46 20.66 10.92
C ASN A 29 -6.41 19.56 11.12
N LYS A 30 -6.41 18.88 12.27
CA LYS A 30 -5.54 17.70 12.49
C LYS A 30 -5.86 16.57 11.53
N LEU A 31 -7.14 16.30 11.28
CA LEU A 31 -7.56 15.25 10.35
C LEU A 31 -7.11 15.57 8.91
N ILE A 32 -7.33 16.81 8.47
CA ILE A 32 -6.90 17.29 7.15
C ILE A 32 -5.38 17.21 7.03
N MET A 33 -4.64 17.69 8.04
CA MET A 33 -3.18 17.60 8.06
C MET A 33 -2.71 16.15 7.97
N ASN A 34 -3.31 15.24 8.75
CA ASN A 34 -2.95 13.83 8.71
C ASN A 34 -3.22 13.20 7.33
N TYR A 35 -4.32 13.58 6.67
CA TYR A 35 -4.62 13.12 5.31
C TYR A 35 -3.59 13.63 4.30
N LEU A 36 -3.31 14.94 4.29
CA LEU A 36 -2.33 15.54 3.38
C LEU A 36 -0.95 14.90 3.55
N VAL A 37 -0.58 14.61 4.79
CA VAL A 37 0.70 13.97 5.13
C VAL A 37 0.72 12.48 4.72
N THR A 38 -0.38 11.77 4.95
CA THR A 38 -0.51 10.34 4.63
C THR A 38 -0.51 10.10 3.13
N GLU A 39 -1.22 10.93 2.37
CA GLU A 39 -1.28 10.87 0.91
C GLU A 39 -0.08 11.56 0.22
N GLY A 40 0.83 12.18 0.98
CA GLY A 40 2.03 12.79 0.43
C GLY A 40 1.78 14.08 -0.36
N PHE A 41 0.72 14.82 -0.06
CA PHE A 41 0.46 16.14 -0.66
C PHE A 41 1.31 17.22 0.04
N ARG A 42 2.62 17.23 -0.23
CA ARG A 42 3.59 18.11 0.43
C ARG A 42 3.23 19.59 0.35
N GLU A 43 3.05 20.12 -0.86
CA GLU A 43 2.77 21.55 -1.05
C GLU A 43 1.49 21.99 -0.33
N ALA A 44 0.48 21.12 -0.33
CA ALA A 44 -0.76 21.36 0.38
C ALA A 44 -0.54 21.29 1.90
N ALA A 45 0.23 20.32 2.41
CA ALA A 45 0.57 20.20 3.83
C ALA A 45 1.36 21.41 4.34
N GLU A 46 2.34 21.90 3.57
CA GLU A 46 3.14 23.09 3.91
C GLU A 46 2.28 24.35 3.96
N LYS A 47 1.46 24.60 2.94
CA LYS A 47 0.52 25.73 2.93
C LYS A 47 -0.51 25.62 4.06
N PHE A 48 -1.04 24.42 4.29
CA PHE A 48 -2.01 24.16 5.34
C PHE A 48 -1.40 24.33 6.74
N GLN A 49 -0.12 24.01 6.92
CA GLN A 49 0.59 24.26 8.18
C GLN A 49 0.69 25.77 8.47
N LEU A 50 1.02 26.58 7.45
CA LEU A 50 1.10 28.04 7.59
C LEU A 50 -0.27 28.66 7.94
N GLU A 51 -1.35 28.17 7.34
CA GLU A 51 -2.70 28.70 7.56
C GLU A 51 -3.37 28.20 8.86
N SER A 52 -3.17 26.92 9.19
CA SER A 52 -3.86 26.27 10.33
C SER A 52 -3.06 26.29 11.62
N GLY A 53 -1.75 26.55 11.56
CA GLY A 53 -0.83 26.47 12.69
C GLY A 53 -0.61 25.05 13.23
N ILE A 54 -1.19 24.02 12.60
CA ILE A 54 -1.02 22.62 12.99
C ILE A 54 0.33 22.13 12.48
N THR A 55 1.15 21.60 13.38
CA THR A 55 2.37 20.88 13.01
C THR A 55 2.02 19.43 12.59
N PRO A 56 2.57 18.94 11.47
CA PRO A 56 2.37 17.55 11.07
C PRO A 56 3.05 16.60 12.06
N SER A 57 2.43 15.43 12.31
CA SER A 57 3.00 14.39 13.18
C SER A 57 4.20 13.66 12.55
N LEU A 58 4.35 13.76 11.22
CA LEU A 58 5.44 13.18 10.45
C LEU A 58 6.27 14.29 9.84
N ASP A 59 7.59 14.15 9.92
CA ASP A 59 8.53 15.04 9.27
C ASP A 59 8.29 15.07 7.75
N LEU A 60 8.26 16.27 7.18
CA LEU A 60 8.01 16.50 5.75
C LEU A 60 9.04 15.79 4.87
N ASN A 61 10.29 15.65 5.34
CA ASN A 61 11.33 14.92 4.61
C ASN A 61 11.04 13.42 4.50
N THR A 62 10.45 12.83 5.56
CA THR A 62 10.02 11.42 5.52
C THR A 62 8.82 11.19 4.61
N MET A 63 8.11 12.24 4.20
CA MET A 63 7.08 12.13 3.17
C MET A 63 7.69 12.03 1.77
N GLU A 64 8.72 12.82 1.46
CA GLU A 64 9.35 12.80 0.13
C GLU A 64 9.87 11.40 -0.22
N ASN A 65 10.49 10.73 0.76
CA ASN A 65 10.96 9.36 0.63
C ASN A 65 9.82 8.36 0.36
N ARG A 66 8.67 8.54 1.01
CA ARG A 66 7.47 7.71 0.77
C ARG A 66 6.86 7.95 -0.60
N ILE A 67 6.85 9.20 -1.06
CA ILE A 67 6.38 9.56 -2.41
C ILE A 67 7.28 8.90 -3.45
N LYS A 68 8.61 8.96 -3.30
CA LYS A 68 9.55 8.30 -4.20
C LYS A 68 9.33 6.78 -4.29
N ILE A 69 9.20 6.10 -3.15
CA ILE A 69 8.89 4.65 -3.12
C ILE A 69 7.54 4.37 -3.82
N ARG A 70 6.53 5.18 -3.52
CA ARG A 70 5.20 5.05 -4.09
C ARG A 70 5.20 5.20 -5.61
N ASP A 71 5.90 6.22 -6.10
CA ASP A 71 5.96 6.55 -7.52
C ASP A 71 6.76 5.48 -8.27
N ALA A 72 7.85 4.96 -7.68
CA ALA A 72 8.59 3.82 -8.22
C ALA A 72 7.71 2.57 -8.35
N ILE A 73 6.88 2.24 -7.34
CA ILE A 73 5.92 1.13 -7.42
C ILE A 73 4.85 1.38 -8.49
N GLN A 74 4.33 2.60 -8.60
CA GLN A 74 3.29 2.94 -9.58
C GLN A 74 3.80 2.88 -11.02
N ASN A 75 5.04 3.28 -11.24
CA ASN A 75 5.70 3.28 -12.54
C ASN A 75 6.22 1.89 -12.95
N GLY A 76 6.15 0.88 -12.07
CA GLY A 76 6.67 -0.46 -12.33
C GLY A 76 8.18 -0.59 -12.11
N CYS A 77 8.84 0.44 -11.56
CA CYS A 77 10.25 0.41 -11.16
C CYS A 77 10.41 -0.30 -9.81
N ILE A 78 10.03 -1.57 -9.74
CA ILE A 78 9.92 -2.29 -8.46
C ILE A 78 11.29 -2.54 -7.81
N GLN A 79 12.33 -2.80 -8.60
CA GLN A 79 13.69 -2.97 -8.09
C GLN A 79 14.23 -1.70 -7.41
N GLU A 80 13.98 -0.54 -8.02
CA GLU A 80 14.30 0.77 -7.44
C GLU A 80 13.51 1.00 -6.15
N ALA A 81 12.21 0.69 -6.15
CA ALA A 81 11.39 0.77 -4.95
C ALA A 81 11.92 -0.12 -3.81
N THR A 82 12.29 -1.37 -4.09
CA THR A 82 12.87 -2.29 -3.10
C THR A 82 14.21 -1.78 -2.56
N ALA A 83 15.08 -1.25 -3.43
CA ALA A 83 16.34 -0.66 -3.00
C ALA A 83 16.13 0.57 -2.10
N LEU A 84 15.23 1.47 -2.48
CA LEU A 84 14.86 2.63 -1.66
C LEU A 84 14.27 2.21 -0.31
N VAL A 85 13.43 1.17 -0.27
CA VAL A 85 12.89 0.64 0.98
C VAL A 85 14.00 0.09 1.87
N ASN A 86 14.95 -0.67 1.33
CA ASN A 86 16.08 -1.20 2.09
C ASN A 86 17.04 -0.12 2.60
N GLU A 87 17.29 0.92 1.80
CA GLU A 87 18.13 2.05 2.19
C GLU A 87 17.50 2.88 3.31
N LEU A 88 16.20 3.16 3.19
CA LEU A 88 15.48 4.04 4.11
C LEU A 88 14.97 3.30 5.35
N TYR A 89 14.64 2.02 5.22
CA TYR A 89 13.98 1.19 6.23
C TYR A 89 14.51 -0.26 6.20
N PRO A 90 15.79 -0.49 6.53
CA PRO A 90 16.43 -1.81 6.41
C PRO A 90 15.68 -2.92 7.17
N GLU A 91 15.14 -2.61 8.35
CA GLU A 91 14.40 -3.60 9.16
C GLU A 91 12.98 -3.90 8.66
N LEU A 92 12.44 -3.14 7.69
CA LEU A 92 11.04 -3.28 7.29
C LEU A 92 10.81 -4.58 6.52
N LEU A 93 11.69 -4.91 5.57
CA LEU A 93 11.58 -6.11 4.75
C LEU A 93 12.01 -7.36 5.53
N ASP A 94 13.02 -7.23 6.41
CA ASP A 94 13.46 -8.33 7.28
C ASP A 94 12.35 -8.81 8.22
N ASN A 95 11.58 -7.87 8.77
CA ASN A 95 10.50 -8.17 9.69
C ASN A 95 9.15 -8.47 9.01
N ASP A 96 9.02 -8.27 7.70
CA ASP A 96 7.80 -8.55 6.95
C ASP A 96 8.14 -9.25 5.63
N ARG A 97 8.49 -10.53 5.76
CA ARG A 97 8.80 -11.41 4.61
C ARG A 97 7.67 -11.48 3.59
N TYR A 98 6.42 -11.30 4.02
CA TYR A 98 5.28 -11.27 3.12
C TYR A 98 5.25 -10.00 2.28
N LEU A 99 5.53 -8.82 2.86
CA LEU A 99 5.69 -7.58 2.10
C LEU A 99 6.84 -7.68 1.10
N TYR A 100 7.97 -8.27 1.50
CA TYR A 100 9.09 -8.52 0.59
C TYR A 100 8.65 -9.39 -0.59
N PHE A 101 7.97 -10.52 -0.32
CA PHE A 101 7.43 -11.37 -1.37
C PHE A 101 6.49 -10.62 -2.31
N GLN A 102 5.57 -9.78 -1.79
CA GLN A 102 4.66 -9.00 -2.63
C GLN A 102 5.41 -8.03 -3.57
N LEU A 103 6.51 -7.42 -3.12
CA LEU A 103 7.35 -6.59 -3.99
C LEU A 103 8.04 -7.45 -5.06
N GLN A 104 8.57 -8.62 -4.71
CA GLN A 104 9.19 -9.51 -5.71
C GLN A 104 8.17 -10.07 -6.71
N GLN A 105 6.96 -10.39 -6.27
CA GLN A 105 5.86 -10.81 -7.15
C GLN A 105 5.49 -9.69 -8.14
N LEU A 106 5.42 -8.44 -7.69
CA LEU A 106 5.21 -7.30 -8.58
C LEU A 106 6.33 -7.16 -9.61
N HIS A 107 7.58 -7.34 -9.19
CA HIS A 107 8.71 -7.30 -10.12
C HIS A 107 8.60 -8.39 -11.20
N LEU A 108 8.26 -9.62 -10.79
CA LEU A 108 8.01 -10.74 -11.71
C LEU A 108 6.88 -10.40 -12.70
N ILE A 109 5.78 -9.82 -12.21
CA ILE A 109 4.67 -9.36 -13.05
C ILE A 109 5.15 -8.32 -14.09
N GLU A 110 6.00 -7.37 -13.70
CA GLU A 110 6.55 -6.38 -14.64
C GLU A 110 7.49 -7.01 -15.69
N LEU A 111 8.28 -8.03 -15.33
CA LEU A 111 9.08 -8.78 -16.30
C LEU A 111 8.20 -9.50 -17.33
N ILE A 112 7.11 -10.13 -16.87
CA ILE A 112 6.12 -10.79 -17.74
C ILE A 112 5.45 -9.76 -18.66
N ARG A 113 5.06 -8.60 -18.14
CA ARG A 113 4.46 -7.51 -18.94
C ARG A 113 5.38 -6.97 -20.03
N ASN A 114 6.68 -6.92 -19.75
CA ASN A 114 7.69 -6.47 -20.71
C ASN A 114 8.16 -7.59 -21.65
N ASN A 115 7.49 -8.75 -21.63
CA ASN A 115 7.80 -9.92 -22.44
C ASN A 115 9.23 -10.48 -22.23
N LYS A 116 9.79 -10.27 -21.03
CA LYS A 116 11.13 -10.73 -20.63
C LYS A 116 11.03 -12.08 -19.92
N ILE A 117 10.62 -13.11 -20.67
CA ILE A 117 10.29 -14.43 -20.12
C ILE A 117 11.50 -15.13 -19.49
N GLU A 118 12.67 -15.05 -20.13
CA GLU A 118 13.91 -15.66 -19.62
C GLU A 118 14.34 -15.02 -18.28
N GLU A 119 14.33 -13.69 -18.20
CA GLU A 119 14.63 -12.94 -16.96
C GLU A 119 13.62 -13.30 -15.86
N ALA A 120 12.32 -13.40 -16.20
CA ALA A 120 11.26 -13.76 -15.26
C ALA A 120 11.46 -15.19 -14.69
N LEU A 121 11.79 -16.16 -15.53
CA LEU A 121 12.04 -17.54 -15.12
C LEU A 121 13.26 -17.64 -14.21
N HIS A 122 14.37 -17.01 -14.60
CA HIS A 122 15.59 -16.97 -13.81
C HIS A 122 15.33 -16.35 -12.44
N PHE A 123 14.63 -15.21 -12.41
CA PHE A 123 14.29 -14.50 -11.19
C PHE A 123 13.41 -15.35 -10.26
N ALA A 124 12.38 -16.02 -10.80
CA ALA A 124 11.51 -16.88 -10.00
C ALA A 124 12.26 -18.08 -9.38
N GLN A 125 13.21 -18.66 -10.11
CA GLN A 125 14.03 -19.78 -9.63
C GLN A 125 15.00 -19.36 -8.53
N GLU A 126 15.68 -18.23 -8.68
CA GLU A 126 16.69 -17.78 -7.72
C GLU A 126 16.09 -17.15 -6.46
N GLN A 127 15.04 -16.33 -6.59
CA GLN A 127 14.60 -15.43 -5.51
C GLN A 127 13.28 -15.85 -4.85
N LEU A 128 12.46 -16.66 -5.53
CA LEU A 128 11.09 -16.99 -5.09
C LEU A 128 10.89 -18.47 -4.74
N SER A 129 11.86 -19.33 -5.06
CA SER A 129 11.81 -20.78 -4.81
C SER A 129 11.69 -21.10 -3.31
N GLU A 130 12.61 -20.59 -2.48
CA GLU A 130 12.60 -20.83 -1.02
C GLU A 130 11.36 -20.23 -0.33
N ALA A 131 10.85 -19.10 -0.84
CA ALA A 131 9.67 -18.44 -0.30
C ALA A 131 8.39 -19.26 -0.53
N GLY A 132 8.27 -19.90 -1.70
CA GLY A 132 7.15 -20.79 -2.02
C GLY A 132 7.18 -22.10 -1.23
N GLU A 133 8.36 -22.63 -0.90
CA GLU A 133 8.48 -23.83 -0.07
C GLU A 133 8.04 -23.60 1.39
N SER A 134 8.21 -22.36 1.88
CA SER A 134 7.96 -22.02 3.28
C SER A 134 6.49 -21.74 3.60
N ASP A 135 5.70 -21.25 2.65
CA ASP A 135 4.30 -20.87 2.87
C ASP A 135 3.40 -21.26 1.68
N PRO A 136 2.38 -22.11 1.89
CA PRO A 136 1.48 -22.56 0.83
C PRO A 136 0.66 -21.42 0.19
N VAL A 137 0.40 -20.32 0.91
CA VAL A 137 -0.29 -19.14 0.36
C VAL A 137 0.61 -18.42 -0.64
N ILE A 138 1.90 -18.30 -0.32
CA ILE A 138 2.91 -17.71 -1.20
C ILE A 138 3.09 -18.56 -2.45
N LEU A 139 3.14 -19.88 -2.29
CA LEU A 139 3.24 -20.82 -3.41
C LEU A 139 2.08 -20.66 -4.39
N HIS A 140 0.84 -20.62 -3.89
CA HIS A 140 -0.34 -20.45 -4.74
C HIS A 140 -0.31 -19.12 -5.52
N GLU A 141 0.11 -18.03 -4.88
CA GLU A 141 0.26 -16.73 -5.55
C GLU A 141 1.38 -16.74 -6.60
N LEU A 142 2.50 -17.44 -6.33
CA LEU A 142 3.58 -17.64 -7.29
C LEU A 142 3.13 -18.47 -8.49
N GLU A 143 2.42 -19.58 -8.27
CA GLU A 143 1.87 -20.43 -9.33
C GLU A 143 0.92 -19.63 -10.24
N ARG A 144 0.07 -18.78 -9.66
CA ARG A 144 -0.82 -17.89 -10.43
C ARG A 144 -0.02 -16.89 -11.28
N THR A 145 1.04 -16.31 -10.74
CA THR A 145 1.91 -15.40 -11.50
C THR A 145 2.66 -16.14 -12.61
N MET A 146 3.18 -17.34 -12.34
CA MET A 146 3.89 -18.15 -13.33
C MET A 146 2.97 -18.70 -14.42
N ALA A 147 1.71 -18.98 -14.09
CA ALA A 147 0.71 -19.38 -15.07
C ALA A 147 0.49 -18.34 -16.18
N LEU A 148 0.77 -17.05 -15.92
CA LEU A 148 0.73 -16.00 -16.93
C LEU A 148 1.71 -16.24 -18.08
N LEU A 149 2.83 -16.92 -17.82
CA LEU A 149 3.82 -17.28 -18.84
C LEU A 149 3.33 -18.36 -19.81
N ALA A 150 2.32 -19.14 -19.43
CA ALA A 150 1.75 -20.19 -20.27
C ALA A 150 0.79 -19.66 -21.35
N PHE A 151 0.46 -18.35 -21.32
CA PHE A 151 -0.45 -17.71 -22.27
C PHE A 151 0.31 -16.74 -23.18
N GLU A 152 0.05 -16.82 -24.49
CA GLU A 152 0.60 -15.88 -25.48
C GLU A 152 0.16 -14.43 -25.23
N GLU A 153 -1.06 -14.23 -24.71
CA GLU A 153 -1.58 -12.95 -24.24
C GLU A 153 -1.89 -13.02 -22.74
N PRO A 154 -0.98 -12.58 -21.86
CA PRO A 154 -1.16 -12.62 -20.41
C PRO A 154 -2.41 -11.90 -19.91
N THR A 155 -2.88 -10.88 -20.65
CA THR A 155 -4.07 -10.07 -20.35
C THR A 155 -5.40 -10.80 -20.57
N LYS A 156 -5.42 -11.84 -21.40
CA LYS A 156 -6.60 -12.69 -21.65
C LYS A 156 -6.64 -13.93 -20.75
N SER A 157 -5.63 -14.10 -19.91
CA SER A 157 -5.57 -15.21 -18.97
C SER A 157 -6.62 -15.06 -17.87
N PRO A 158 -7.04 -16.16 -17.22
CA PRO A 158 -7.89 -16.11 -16.03
C PRO A 158 -7.22 -15.37 -14.85
N PHE A 159 -5.92 -15.09 -14.93
CA PHE A 159 -5.13 -14.35 -13.93
C PHE A 159 -4.73 -12.94 -14.41
N GLY A 160 -5.36 -12.42 -15.47
CA GLY A 160 -5.12 -11.07 -15.99
C GLY A 160 -5.43 -9.97 -14.99
N ASP A 161 -6.15 -10.27 -13.90
CA ASP A 161 -6.37 -9.39 -12.76
C ASP A 161 -5.06 -8.96 -12.08
N LEU A 162 -4.05 -9.83 -12.05
CA LEU A 162 -2.72 -9.54 -11.51
C LEU A 162 -1.96 -8.48 -12.31
N LEU A 163 -2.24 -8.38 -13.62
CA LEU A 163 -1.62 -7.40 -14.52
C LEU A 163 -2.28 -6.02 -14.43
N ASN A 164 -3.43 -5.92 -13.77
CA ASN A 164 -4.18 -4.68 -13.69
C ASN A 164 -3.50 -3.69 -12.72
N GLN A 165 -3.59 -2.40 -13.03
CA GLN A 165 -3.11 -1.32 -12.17
C GLN A 165 -3.75 -1.36 -10.77
N ALA A 166 -4.95 -1.92 -10.63
CA ALA A 166 -5.60 -2.16 -9.35
C ALA A 166 -4.77 -3.05 -8.40
N HIS A 167 -4.07 -4.05 -8.92
CA HIS A 167 -3.21 -4.93 -8.12
C HIS A 167 -1.99 -4.17 -7.57
N ARG A 168 -1.33 -3.35 -8.41
CA ARG A 168 -0.26 -2.45 -7.96
C ARG A 168 -0.71 -1.47 -6.89
N GLN A 169 -1.91 -0.89 -7.05
CA GLN A 169 -2.46 0.03 -6.05
C GLN A 169 -2.71 -0.66 -4.71
N LYS A 170 -3.13 -1.93 -4.70
CA LYS A 170 -3.33 -2.72 -3.48
C LYS A 170 -2.02 -2.94 -2.71
N VAL A 171 -0.97 -3.40 -3.40
CA VAL A 171 0.35 -3.64 -2.78
C VAL A 171 1.00 -2.34 -2.31
N ARG A 172 0.83 -1.25 -3.07
CA ARG A 172 1.23 0.10 -2.66
C ARG A 172 0.54 0.52 -1.36
N SER A 173 -0.78 0.36 -1.28
CA SER A 173 -1.53 0.68 -0.07
C SER A 173 -1.13 -0.19 1.13
N THR A 174 -0.88 -1.49 0.95
CA THR A 174 -0.42 -2.35 2.05
C THR A 174 0.97 -1.95 2.55
N CYS A 175 1.89 -1.59 1.65
CA CYS A 175 3.20 -1.06 2.00
C CYS A 175 3.07 0.26 2.79
N SER A 176 2.24 1.20 2.32
CA SER A 176 2.00 2.48 3.02
C SER A 176 1.37 2.28 4.40
N THR A 177 0.36 1.42 4.53
CA THR A 177 -0.31 1.14 5.81
C THR A 177 0.62 0.44 6.79
N ARG A 178 1.45 -0.52 6.36
CA ARG A 178 2.41 -1.20 7.25
C ARG A 178 3.52 -0.28 7.72
N HIS A 179 4.03 0.57 6.83
CA HIS A 179 5.01 1.59 7.18
C HIS A 179 4.44 2.60 8.21
N ILE A 180 3.22 3.07 7.99
CA ILE A 180 2.55 4.02 8.90
C ILE A 180 2.18 3.33 10.22
N GLY A 181 1.59 2.13 10.18
CA GLY A 181 1.12 1.38 11.35
C GLY A 181 2.24 1.00 12.33
N ARG A 182 3.43 0.64 11.85
CA ARG A 182 4.58 0.37 12.74
C ARG A 182 5.05 1.62 13.48
N ARG A 183 4.94 2.81 12.87
CA ARG A 183 5.34 4.07 13.50
C ARG A 183 4.31 4.63 14.50
N TRP A 184 3.08 4.11 14.49
CA TRP A 184 2.05 4.37 15.51
C TRP A 184 2.05 3.37 16.68
N GLN A 185 2.79 2.26 16.59
CA GLN A 185 2.98 1.33 17.71
C GLN A 185 4.20 1.65 18.58
N VAL A 186 5.03 2.62 18.16
CA VAL A 186 6.18 3.10 18.92
C VAL A 186 5.97 4.57 19.27
N ASN A 187 4.98 4.83 20.13
CA ASN A 187 4.85 6.01 21.00
C ASN A 187 3.71 5.78 22.01
#